data_AF-A0A817VI19-F1
#
_entry.id   AF-A0A817VI19-F1
#
_cell.length_a   1.000
_cell.length_b   1.000
_cell.length_c   1.000
_cell.angle_alpha   90.00
_cell.angle_beta   90.00
_cell.angle_gamma   90.00
#
_symmetry.space_group_name_H-M   'P 1'
#
loop_
_entity.id
_entity.type
_entity.pdbx_description
1 polymer ?
#
loop_
_entity_poly.entity_id
_entity_poly.type
_entity_poly.pdbx_seq_one_letter_code
_entity_poly.pdbx_strand_id
1 'polypeptide(L)'
;MQEPRPHPKEMSGGDLDGDTFWISRHPDLIFEKNEDPFDYQDQEDEVNKIQLGTFVKHTIKDVCNFFGEYIAADNLGLIANSHLAFADQLENGAKNEKCLQLAKMHSVAVDFAKKGVNAPRLTHELRPTKYPHYMEKHDKPTYDSQTILGKLYDKVIYYSSNLNINEEEEIFATSVFPYESFIINGKDEYVQDARIIKSEYDRDIKRIMRQYGIKHEVEVLSGYILKFTSKQYAKETKIFDLRNEITHTYRVIQEKYV
;
A
#
# COMPACT_ATOMS: atom_id res chain seq x y z
N MET A 1 -40.77 5.82 -6.77
CA MET A 1 -39.69 6.09 -5.80
C MET A 1 -38.52 5.23 -6.23
N GLN A 2 -37.41 5.82 -6.67
CA GLN A 2 -36.17 5.06 -6.88
C GLN A 2 -35.72 4.55 -5.51
N GLU A 3 -35.33 3.28 -5.44
CA GLU A 3 -34.71 2.73 -4.23
C GLU A 3 -33.39 3.47 -3.95
N PRO A 4 -33.03 3.67 -2.67
CA PRO A 4 -31.76 4.29 -2.31
C PRO A 4 -30.58 3.47 -2.84
N ARG A 5 -29.50 4.16 -3.23
CA ARG A 5 -28.28 3.53 -3.75
C ARG A 5 -27.74 2.54 -2.71
N PRO A 6 -27.34 1.31 -3.09
CA PRO A 6 -26.74 0.38 -2.14
C PRO A 6 -25.44 0.94 -1.52
N HIS A 7 -25.24 0.76 -0.21
CA HIS A 7 -24.04 1.26 0.49
C HIS A 7 -22.70 0.88 -0.16
N PRO A 8 -22.50 -0.34 -0.71
CA PRO A 8 -21.27 -0.64 -1.46
C PRO A 8 -20.99 0.35 -2.60
N LYS A 9 -22.03 0.71 -3.37
CA LYS A 9 -21.91 1.67 -4.48
C LYS A 9 -21.63 3.09 -4.00
N GLU A 10 -22.04 3.44 -2.79
CA GLU A 10 -21.74 4.74 -2.17
C GLU A 10 -20.25 4.88 -1.79
N MET A 11 -19.57 3.75 -1.56
CA MET A 11 -18.16 3.68 -1.19
C MET A 11 -17.29 3.50 -2.44
N SER A 12 -17.07 4.59 -3.18
CA SER A 12 -16.20 4.63 -4.37
C SER A 12 -16.67 3.71 -5.53
N GLY A 13 -17.98 3.45 -5.64
CA GLY A 13 -18.54 2.62 -6.71
C GLY A 13 -18.32 1.12 -6.55
N GLY A 14 -17.99 0.67 -5.33
CA GLY A 14 -17.75 -0.74 -5.05
C GLY A 14 -19.01 -1.63 -5.15
N ASP A 15 -18.77 -2.94 -5.10
CA ASP A 15 -19.82 -3.96 -5.10
C ASP A 15 -19.49 -5.11 -4.13
N LEU A 16 -20.09 -6.29 -4.32
CA LEU A 16 -19.91 -7.45 -3.46
C LEU A 16 -19.30 -8.64 -4.22
N ASP A 17 -18.55 -8.38 -5.30
CA ASP A 17 -17.87 -9.41 -6.12
C ASP A 17 -16.47 -9.79 -5.60
N GLY A 18 -15.98 -9.08 -4.58
CA GLY A 18 -14.64 -9.27 -4.00
C GLY A 18 -14.07 -8.07 -3.25
N ASP A 19 -14.77 -6.92 -3.28
CA ASP A 19 -14.35 -5.70 -2.58
C ASP A 19 -14.19 -5.91 -1.07
N THR A 20 -13.20 -5.20 -0.51
CA THR A 20 -12.93 -5.18 0.92
C THR A 20 -13.29 -3.83 1.51
N PHE A 21 -13.93 -3.85 2.67
CA PHE A 21 -14.36 -2.65 3.37
C PHE A 21 -13.58 -2.49 4.67
N TRP A 22 -13.10 -1.27 4.92
CA TRP A 22 -12.50 -0.94 6.20
C TRP A 22 -13.60 -0.64 7.22
N ILE A 23 -13.65 -1.43 8.29
CA ILE A 23 -14.62 -1.27 9.38
C ILE A 23 -13.85 -0.96 10.66
N SER A 24 -14.08 0.23 11.21
CA SER A 24 -13.59 0.62 12.52
C SER A 24 -14.74 0.77 13.51
N ARG A 25 -14.55 0.25 14.72
CA ARG A 25 -15.45 0.44 15.87
C ARG A 25 -14.82 1.33 16.94
N HIS A 26 -13.66 1.91 16.67
CA HIS A 26 -12.98 2.76 17.62
C HIS A 26 -13.75 4.09 17.74
N PRO A 27 -14.23 4.48 18.93
CA PRO A 27 -15.08 5.66 19.09
C PRO A 27 -14.49 6.93 18.46
N ASP A 28 -13.19 7.16 18.63
CA ASP A 28 -12.51 8.35 18.09
C ASP A 28 -12.37 8.37 16.55
N LEU A 29 -12.66 7.25 15.87
CA LEU A 29 -12.62 7.13 14.41
C LEU A 29 -14.02 7.06 13.77
N ILE A 30 -15.07 7.16 14.59
CA ILE A 30 -16.45 7.20 14.12
C ILE A 30 -16.81 8.66 13.85
N PHE A 31 -17.10 8.98 12.59
CA PHE A 31 -17.50 10.34 12.20
C PHE A 31 -18.90 10.68 12.75
N GLU A 32 -19.10 11.91 13.18
CA GLU A 32 -20.40 12.39 13.67
C GLU A 32 -21.45 12.49 12.55
N LYS A 33 -20.99 12.69 11.30
CA LYS A 33 -21.84 12.86 10.13
C LYS A 33 -21.22 12.19 8.91
N ASN A 34 -22.07 11.50 8.14
CA ASN A 34 -21.70 11.01 6.81
C ASN A 34 -21.83 12.14 5.78
N GLU A 35 -20.85 12.22 4.88
CA GLU A 35 -20.95 13.05 3.69
C GLU A 35 -21.82 12.36 2.65
N ASP A 36 -22.50 13.15 1.82
CA ASP A 36 -23.30 12.61 0.73
C ASP A 36 -22.37 11.86 -0.26
N PRO A 37 -22.80 10.69 -0.77
CA PRO A 37 -22.00 9.93 -1.71
C PRO A 37 -21.78 10.75 -2.98
N PHE A 38 -20.56 10.66 -3.51
CA PHE A 38 -20.23 11.36 -4.73
C PHE A 38 -21.09 10.84 -5.88
N ASP A 39 -21.73 11.74 -6.63
CA ASP A 39 -22.53 11.33 -7.78
C ASP A 39 -21.63 11.12 -8.98
N TYR A 40 -21.17 9.87 -9.11
CA TYR A 40 -20.73 9.34 -10.38
C TYR A 40 -22.00 9.19 -11.23
N GLN A 41 -22.32 10.20 -12.04
CA GLN A 41 -23.24 9.94 -13.14
C GLN A 41 -22.60 8.83 -13.96
N ASP A 42 -23.16 7.63 -13.86
CA ASP A 42 -22.89 6.58 -14.81
C ASP A 42 -23.15 7.21 -16.17
N GLN A 43 -22.11 7.42 -16.97
CA GLN A 43 -22.27 7.69 -18.39
C GLN A 43 -22.74 6.40 -19.08
N GLU A 44 -23.84 5.82 -18.58
CA GLU A 44 -24.62 4.76 -19.22
C GLU A 44 -25.36 5.28 -20.46
N ASP A 45 -25.33 6.60 -20.68
CA ASP A 45 -26.02 7.24 -21.78
C ASP A 45 -25.07 7.57 -22.92
N GLU A 46 -25.12 6.67 -23.92
CA GLU A 46 -25.01 6.91 -25.37
C GLU A 46 -23.87 6.20 -26.12
N VAL A 47 -22.68 5.99 -25.54
CA VAL A 47 -21.51 5.71 -26.41
C VAL A 47 -21.46 4.28 -26.97
N ASN A 48 -21.98 3.26 -26.30
CA ASN A 48 -21.90 1.86 -26.80
C ASN A 48 -23.04 0.96 -26.30
N LYS A 49 -24.30 1.33 -26.53
CA LYS A 49 -25.39 0.34 -26.50
C LYS A 49 -25.28 -0.54 -27.75
N ILE A 50 -24.25 -1.39 -27.81
CA ILE A 50 -24.32 -2.59 -28.66
C ILE A 50 -25.57 -3.31 -28.19
N GLN A 51 -26.58 -3.41 -29.04
CA GLN A 51 -27.85 -4.04 -28.67
C GLN A 51 -27.54 -5.43 -28.09
N LEU A 52 -28.02 -5.67 -26.86
CA LEU A 52 -27.95 -6.97 -26.20
C LEU A 52 -28.40 -8.05 -27.20
N GLY A 53 -27.50 -8.97 -27.55
CA GLY A 53 -27.77 -10.01 -28.56
C GLY A 53 -27.09 -9.81 -29.92
N THR A 54 -26.37 -8.71 -30.13
CA THR A 54 -25.53 -8.53 -31.32
C THR A 54 -24.20 -9.26 -31.13
N PHE A 55 -23.98 -10.35 -31.86
CA PHE A 55 -22.67 -11.01 -31.89
C PHE A 55 -21.68 -10.15 -32.68
N VAL A 56 -20.88 -9.36 -31.96
CA VAL A 56 -19.72 -8.69 -32.56
C VAL A 56 -18.57 -9.68 -32.58
N LYS A 57 -18.09 -10.02 -33.78
CA LYS A 57 -16.90 -10.87 -33.92
C LYS A 57 -15.66 -10.03 -33.63
N HIS A 58 -15.16 -10.08 -32.40
CA HIS A 58 -13.87 -9.49 -32.06
C HIS A 58 -12.72 -10.29 -32.67
N THR A 59 -11.74 -9.60 -33.22
CA THR A 59 -10.52 -10.17 -33.79
C THR A 59 -9.35 -9.98 -32.84
N ILE A 60 -8.27 -10.76 -33.02
CA ILE A 60 -7.01 -10.55 -32.28
C ILE A 60 -6.49 -9.11 -32.47
N LYS A 61 -6.73 -8.51 -33.64
CA LYS A 61 -6.35 -7.12 -33.92
C LYS A 61 -7.07 -6.14 -33.00
N ASP A 62 -8.34 -6.37 -32.71
CA ASP A 62 -9.12 -5.50 -31.80
C ASP A 62 -8.56 -5.58 -30.38
N VAL A 63 -8.16 -6.78 -29.94
CA VAL A 63 -7.48 -6.98 -28.65
C VAL A 63 -6.15 -6.24 -28.62
N CYS A 64 -5.32 -6.37 -29.66
CA CYS A 64 -4.03 -5.65 -29.75
C CYS A 64 -4.22 -4.12 -29.74
N ASN A 65 -5.21 -3.61 -30.48
CA ASN A 65 -5.53 -2.19 -30.51
C ASN A 65 -5.97 -1.69 -29.12
N PHE A 66 -6.90 -2.40 -28.48
CA PHE A 66 -7.35 -2.07 -27.13
C PHE A 66 -6.20 -2.08 -26.12
N PHE A 67 -5.30 -3.06 -26.20
CA PHE A 67 -4.13 -3.12 -25.32
C PHE A 67 -3.21 -1.91 -25.53
N GLY A 68 -2.99 -1.49 -26.79
CA GLY A 68 -2.24 -0.28 -27.11
C GLY A 68 -2.91 1.00 -26.59
N GLU A 69 -4.24 1.10 -26.73
CA GLU A 69 -5.03 2.21 -26.21
C GLU A 69 -5.00 2.26 -24.68
N TYR A 70 -5.10 1.11 -24.01
CA TYR A 70 -5.03 0.98 -22.56
C TYR A 70 -3.70 1.48 -22.01
N ILE A 71 -2.59 1.07 -22.61
CA ILE A 71 -1.26 1.56 -22.22
C ILE A 71 -1.14 3.06 -22.48
N ALA A 72 -1.62 3.55 -23.63
CA ALA A 72 -1.53 4.97 -23.99
C ALA A 72 -2.42 5.87 -23.11
N ALA A 73 -3.46 5.30 -22.51
CA ALA A 73 -4.40 6.00 -21.65
C ALA A 73 -4.09 5.91 -20.15
N ASP A 74 -3.04 5.19 -19.75
CA ASP A 74 -2.67 5.05 -18.34
C ASP A 74 -2.28 6.42 -17.75
N ASN A 75 -3.25 7.04 -17.10
CA ASN A 75 -3.13 8.33 -16.43
C ASN A 75 -3.64 8.27 -14.99
N LEU A 76 -4.00 7.08 -14.49
CA LEU A 76 -4.62 6.89 -13.19
C LEU A 76 -3.74 7.40 -12.05
N GLY A 77 -2.46 7.02 -12.07
CA GLY A 77 -1.47 7.48 -11.10
C GLY A 77 -1.23 9.00 -11.15
N LEU A 78 -1.32 9.61 -12.33
CA LEU A 78 -1.21 11.06 -12.48
C LEU A 78 -2.43 11.78 -11.89
N ILE A 79 -3.64 11.29 -12.17
CA ILE A 79 -4.89 11.82 -11.62
C ILE A 79 -4.85 11.75 -10.09
N ALA A 80 -4.52 10.59 -9.53
CA ALA A 80 -4.47 10.36 -8.08
C ALA A 80 -3.45 11.28 -7.38
N ASN A 81 -2.24 11.39 -7.93
CA ASN A 81 -1.21 12.28 -7.38
C ASN A 81 -1.60 13.75 -7.47
N SER A 82 -2.21 14.18 -8.58
CA SER A 82 -2.72 15.54 -8.72
C SER A 82 -3.83 15.83 -7.71
N HIS A 83 -4.75 14.88 -7.50
CA HIS A 83 -5.84 15.02 -6.54
C HIS A 83 -5.29 15.20 -5.13
N LEU A 84 -4.35 14.35 -4.71
CA LEU A 84 -3.73 14.43 -3.39
C LEU A 84 -3.02 15.77 -3.16
N ALA A 85 -2.24 16.23 -4.13
CA ALA A 85 -1.52 17.50 -4.02
C ALA A 85 -2.47 18.71 -3.98
N PHE A 86 -3.53 18.73 -4.78
CA PHE A 86 -4.51 19.82 -4.73
C PHE A 86 -5.37 19.78 -3.47
N ALA A 87 -5.73 18.60 -2.98
CA ALA A 87 -6.48 18.45 -1.73
C ALA A 87 -5.68 18.94 -0.52
N ASP A 88 -4.35 18.91 -0.60
CA ASP A 88 -3.47 19.49 0.41
C ASP A 88 -3.32 21.02 0.25
N GLN A 89 -3.16 21.48 -1.00
CA GLN A 89 -2.82 22.87 -1.32
C GLN A 89 -4.00 23.83 -1.27
N LEU A 90 -5.18 23.39 -1.72
CA LEU A 90 -6.33 24.26 -1.97
C LEU A 90 -7.24 24.37 -0.75
N GLU A 91 -7.87 25.54 -0.62
CA GLU A 91 -8.96 25.72 0.33
C GLU A 91 -10.11 24.74 0.03
N ASN A 92 -10.76 24.25 1.08
CA ASN A 92 -11.75 23.17 1.06
C ASN A 92 -11.21 21.77 0.69
N GLY A 93 -9.90 21.63 0.51
CA GLY A 93 -9.22 20.35 0.32
C GLY A 93 -9.86 19.45 -0.73
N ALA A 94 -10.19 18.20 -0.37
CA ALA A 94 -10.81 17.24 -1.29
C ALA A 94 -12.18 17.69 -1.85
N LYS A 95 -12.86 18.65 -1.21
CA LYS A 95 -14.13 19.22 -1.69
C LYS A 95 -13.92 20.37 -2.67
N ASN A 96 -12.69 20.76 -2.95
CA ASN A 96 -12.39 21.77 -3.96
C ASN A 96 -12.83 21.30 -5.36
N GLU A 97 -13.30 22.22 -6.20
CA GLU A 97 -13.81 21.90 -7.54
C GLU A 97 -12.79 21.12 -8.39
N LYS A 98 -11.49 21.44 -8.30
CA LYS A 98 -10.44 20.69 -9.00
C LYS A 98 -10.32 19.25 -8.51
N CYS A 99 -10.45 19.03 -7.20
CA CYS A 99 -10.43 17.69 -6.61
C CYS A 99 -11.67 16.90 -7.04
N LEU A 100 -12.86 17.51 -7.05
CA LEU A 100 -14.08 16.87 -7.53
C LEU A 100 -13.99 16.50 -9.02
N GLN A 101 -13.39 17.35 -9.86
CA GLN A 101 -13.12 17.05 -11.26
C GLN A 101 -12.14 15.87 -11.40
N LEU A 102 -11.04 15.88 -10.64
CA LEU A 102 -10.06 14.78 -10.65
C LEU A 102 -10.67 13.47 -10.15
N ALA A 103 -11.55 13.51 -9.14
CA ALA A 103 -12.28 12.34 -8.66
C ALA A 103 -13.20 11.73 -9.73
N LYS A 104 -13.90 12.57 -10.52
CA LYS A 104 -14.66 12.11 -11.71
C LYS A 104 -13.75 11.44 -12.73
N MET A 105 -12.63 12.08 -13.06
CA MET A 105 -11.66 11.52 -14.00
C MET A 105 -11.08 10.19 -13.51
N HIS A 106 -10.80 10.08 -12.21
CA HIS A 106 -10.28 8.87 -11.59
C HIS A 106 -11.28 7.71 -11.71
N SER A 107 -12.56 7.97 -11.45
CA SER A 107 -13.63 6.97 -11.62
C SER A 107 -13.71 6.47 -13.06
N VAL A 108 -13.67 7.36 -14.06
CA VAL A 108 -13.67 6.97 -15.47
C VAL A 108 -12.41 6.16 -15.82
N ALA A 109 -11.25 6.53 -15.28
CA ALA A 109 -9.99 5.84 -15.55
C ALA A 109 -9.97 4.41 -14.99
N VAL A 110 -10.52 4.19 -13.79
CA VAL A 110 -10.66 2.84 -13.20
C VAL A 110 -11.59 1.97 -14.03
N ASP A 111 -12.71 2.54 -14.49
CA ASP A 111 -13.70 1.84 -15.29
C ASP A 111 -13.29 1.65 -16.76
N PHE A 112 -12.16 2.21 -17.21
CA PHE A 112 -11.75 2.15 -18.62
C PHE A 112 -11.65 0.70 -19.13
N ALA A 113 -11.08 -0.20 -18.32
CA ALA A 113 -10.96 -1.62 -18.67
C ALA A 113 -12.32 -2.29 -18.91
N LYS A 114 -13.38 -1.82 -18.22
CA LYS A 114 -14.73 -2.38 -18.26
C LYS A 114 -15.60 -1.71 -19.33
N LYS A 115 -15.56 -0.38 -19.40
CA LYS A 115 -16.46 0.45 -20.23
C LYS A 115 -15.84 0.86 -21.57
N GLY A 116 -14.52 0.76 -21.74
CA GLY A 116 -13.81 1.19 -22.95
C GLY A 116 -13.78 2.70 -23.16
N VAL A 117 -14.20 3.50 -22.17
CA VAL A 117 -14.26 4.96 -22.23
C VAL A 117 -13.05 5.56 -21.52
N ASN A 118 -12.15 6.17 -22.28
CA ASN A 118 -10.93 6.76 -21.74
C ASN A 118 -11.21 8.01 -20.91
N ALA A 119 -10.57 8.11 -19.75
CA ALA A 119 -10.55 9.36 -19.00
C ALA A 119 -9.89 10.47 -19.83
N PRO A 120 -10.43 11.71 -19.80
CA PRO A 120 -9.80 12.83 -20.48
C PRO A 120 -8.33 13.00 -20.03
N ARG A 121 -7.48 13.48 -20.93
CA ARG A 121 -6.09 13.80 -20.56
C ARG A 121 -6.08 14.94 -19.54
N LEU A 122 -5.22 14.83 -18.53
CA LEU A 122 -5.01 15.91 -17.57
C LEU A 122 -4.60 17.20 -18.28
N THR A 123 -5.42 18.24 -18.14
CA THR A 123 -5.10 19.59 -18.61
C THR A 123 -4.01 20.21 -17.73
N HIS A 124 -3.39 21.28 -18.21
CA HIS A 124 -2.35 21.97 -17.44
C HIS A 124 -2.86 22.51 -16.10
N GLU A 125 -4.12 22.94 -16.03
CA GLU A 125 -4.75 23.50 -14.82
C GLU A 125 -5.02 22.46 -13.74
N LEU A 126 -5.13 21.18 -14.15
CA LEU A 126 -5.30 20.01 -13.29
C LEU A 126 -3.96 19.31 -12.99
N ARG A 127 -2.84 19.99 -13.25
CA ARG A 127 -1.49 19.56 -12.84
C ARG A 127 -0.93 20.51 -11.78
N PRO A 128 -0.66 20.02 -10.56
CA PRO A 128 0.02 20.81 -9.55
C PRO A 128 1.42 21.21 -10.02
N THR A 129 1.81 22.44 -9.71
CA THR A 129 3.17 22.96 -10.00
C THR A 129 4.11 22.80 -8.81
N LYS A 130 3.57 22.60 -7.61
CA LYS A 130 4.29 22.28 -6.37
C LYS A 130 3.60 21.12 -5.66
N TYR A 131 4.36 20.36 -4.90
CA TYR A 131 3.87 19.18 -4.17
C TYR A 131 4.15 19.29 -2.67
N PRO A 132 3.28 18.78 -1.80
CA PRO A 132 3.57 18.74 -0.37
C PRO A 132 4.76 17.84 -0.09
N HIS A 133 5.56 18.20 0.93
CA HIS A 133 6.83 17.54 1.26
C HIS A 133 6.68 16.04 1.53
N TYR A 134 5.58 15.62 2.16
CA TYR A 134 5.30 14.21 2.46
C TYR A 134 5.11 13.33 1.20
N MET A 135 4.95 13.90 0.00
CA MET A 135 4.89 13.15 -1.25
C MET A 135 6.26 12.80 -1.85
N GLU A 136 7.36 13.29 -1.25
CA GLU A 136 8.75 12.93 -1.59
C GLU A 136 9.11 13.08 -3.08
N LYS A 137 8.52 14.08 -3.76
CA LYS A 137 8.80 14.40 -5.17
C LYS A 137 10.10 15.18 -5.32
N HIS A 138 11.24 14.51 -5.20
CA HIS A 138 12.57 15.13 -5.25
C HIS A 138 12.89 15.83 -6.59
N ASP A 139 12.22 15.46 -7.68
CA ASP A 139 12.38 16.06 -9.01
C ASP A 139 11.48 17.29 -9.26
N LYS A 140 10.63 17.66 -8.28
CA LYS A 140 9.65 18.74 -8.40
C LYS A 140 9.80 19.77 -7.26
N PRO A 141 9.32 21.01 -7.46
CA PRO A 141 9.21 21.97 -6.37
C PRO A 141 8.29 21.44 -5.26
N THR A 142 8.73 21.54 -4.01
CA THR A 142 7.98 21.11 -2.83
C THR A 142 7.65 22.27 -1.89
N TYR A 143 6.70 22.06 -0.98
CA TYR A 143 6.36 22.97 0.12
C TYR A 143 6.04 22.21 1.40
N ASP A 144 6.22 22.86 2.56
CA ASP A 144 5.93 22.27 3.87
C ASP A 144 4.42 22.30 4.15
N SER A 145 3.78 21.14 4.03
CA SER A 145 2.34 20.98 4.26
C SER A 145 2.00 21.15 5.73
N GLN A 146 0.96 21.96 5.99
CA GLN A 146 0.41 22.18 7.33
C GLN A 146 -0.83 21.33 7.63
N THR A 147 -1.23 20.47 6.70
CA THR A 147 -2.37 19.57 6.85
C THR A 147 -2.05 18.44 7.82
N ILE A 148 -3.04 17.62 8.13
CA ILE A 148 -2.85 16.45 9.01
C ILE A 148 -1.84 15.46 8.43
N LEU A 149 -1.79 15.29 7.10
CA LEU A 149 -0.86 14.38 6.45
C LEU A 149 0.58 14.86 6.60
N GLY A 150 0.83 16.16 6.37
CA GLY A 150 2.14 16.76 6.61
C GLY A 150 2.61 16.59 8.06
N LYS A 151 1.74 16.92 9.03
CA LYS A 151 2.05 16.79 10.46
C LYS A 151 2.31 15.35 10.90
N LEU A 152 1.55 14.38 10.37
CA LEU A 152 1.76 12.96 10.66
C LEU A 152 3.08 12.49 10.08
N TYR A 153 3.39 12.86 8.84
CA TYR A 153 4.66 12.55 8.20
C TYR A 153 5.83 13.11 9.01
N ASP A 154 5.79 14.38 9.41
CA ASP A 154 6.84 15.02 10.20
C ASP A 154 7.07 14.33 11.54
N LYS A 155 5.98 13.95 12.24
CA LYS A 155 6.09 13.18 13.49
C LYS A 155 6.74 11.82 13.26
N VAL A 156 6.36 11.11 12.20
CA VAL A 156 6.96 9.80 11.88
C VAL A 156 8.44 9.95 11.56
N ILE A 157 8.83 10.94 10.75
CA ILE A 157 10.23 11.21 10.44
C ILE A 157 11.02 11.60 11.70
N TYR A 158 10.44 12.45 12.56
CA TYR A 158 11.04 12.83 13.83
C TYR A 158 11.29 11.62 14.73
N TYR A 159 10.27 10.77 14.94
CA TYR A 159 10.43 9.56 15.74
C TYR A 159 11.41 8.59 15.10
N SER A 160 11.32 8.34 13.79
CA SER A 160 12.26 7.47 13.07
C SER A 160 13.71 7.94 13.20
N SER A 161 13.94 9.26 13.18
CA SER A 161 15.28 9.85 13.31
C SER A 161 15.78 9.89 14.77
N ASN A 162 14.88 10.00 15.74
CA ASN A 162 15.21 10.14 17.16
C ASN A 162 15.07 8.83 17.96
N LEU A 163 14.51 7.79 17.34
CA LEU A 163 14.63 6.41 17.77
C LEU A 163 16.11 6.00 17.57
N ASN A 164 16.97 6.47 18.48
CA ASN A 164 18.16 5.74 18.87
C ASN A 164 17.67 4.47 19.59
N ILE A 165 17.07 3.55 18.84
CA ILE A 165 16.97 2.17 19.30
C ILE A 165 18.43 1.77 19.45
N ASN A 166 18.89 1.74 20.69
CA ASN A 166 20.24 1.31 20.98
C ASN A 166 20.27 -0.14 20.52
N GLU A 167 20.94 -0.39 19.40
CA GLU A 167 21.01 -1.69 18.76
C GLU A 167 21.43 -2.75 19.80
N GLU A 168 22.23 -2.33 20.79
CA GLU A 168 22.63 -3.09 21.98
C GLU A 168 21.50 -3.41 22.96
N GLU A 169 20.52 -2.53 23.20
CA GLU A 169 19.38 -2.79 24.11
C GLU A 169 18.39 -3.78 23.50
N GLU A 170 18.14 -3.71 22.18
CA GLU A 170 17.29 -4.68 21.48
C GLU A 170 17.98 -6.05 21.36
N ILE A 171 19.30 -6.06 21.09
CA ILE A 171 20.12 -7.27 21.17
C ILE A 171 20.11 -7.82 22.60
N PHE A 172 20.25 -6.98 23.63
CA PHE A 172 20.22 -7.41 25.03
C PHE A 172 18.86 -8.02 25.41
N ALA A 173 17.76 -7.34 25.09
CA ALA A 173 16.41 -7.85 25.36
C ALA A 173 16.10 -9.18 24.66
N THR A 174 16.73 -9.42 23.50
CA THR A 174 16.60 -10.70 22.76
C THR A 174 17.64 -11.76 23.16
N SER A 175 18.70 -11.39 23.88
CA SER A 175 19.77 -12.31 24.33
C SER A 175 19.67 -12.70 25.82
N VAL A 176 18.72 -12.13 26.57
CA VAL A 176 18.34 -12.66 27.91
C VAL A 176 17.49 -13.92 27.73
N PHE A 177 18.16 -15.01 27.37
CA PHE A 177 17.65 -16.38 27.47
C PHE A 177 18.75 -17.27 28.07
N PRO A 178 18.40 -18.30 28.86
CA PRO A 178 17.04 -18.77 29.13
C PRO A 178 16.42 -18.16 30.40
N TYR A 179 15.12 -17.86 30.37
CA TYR A 179 14.35 -17.65 31.61
C TYR A 179 14.40 -18.92 32.46
N GLU A 180 14.56 -18.79 33.77
CA GLU A 180 14.67 -19.94 34.69
C GLU A 180 13.48 -20.90 34.58
N SER A 181 12.30 -20.40 34.24
CA SER A 181 11.08 -21.20 34.00
C SER A 181 11.16 -22.15 32.80
N PHE A 182 12.10 -21.95 31.88
CA PHE A 182 12.34 -22.85 30.74
C PHE A 182 13.42 -23.92 31.02
N ILE A 183 14.00 -23.94 32.22
CA ILE A 183 15.00 -24.93 32.62
C ILE A 183 14.28 -26.20 33.09
N ILE A 184 14.33 -27.25 32.28
CA ILE A 184 13.69 -28.55 32.57
C ILE A 184 14.70 -29.51 33.21
N ASN A 185 14.26 -30.33 34.16
CA ASN A 185 15.08 -31.41 34.74
C ASN A 185 15.46 -32.43 33.66
N GLY A 186 16.73 -32.83 33.60
CA GLY A 186 17.24 -33.73 32.55
C GLY A 186 17.72 -33.02 31.27
N LYS A 187 17.71 -31.67 31.23
CA LYS A 187 18.18 -30.90 30.07
C LYS A 187 19.59 -31.27 29.61
N ASP A 188 20.47 -31.65 30.53
CA ASP A 188 21.90 -31.82 30.28
C ASP A 188 22.16 -32.91 29.23
N GLU A 189 21.26 -33.89 29.12
CA GLU A 189 21.28 -34.94 28.09
C GLU A 189 21.07 -34.39 26.68
N TYR A 190 20.30 -33.31 26.54
CA TYR A 190 19.91 -32.71 25.26
C TYR A 190 20.72 -31.46 24.89
N VAL A 191 21.62 -30.98 25.77
CA VAL A 191 22.38 -29.74 25.54
C VAL A 191 23.24 -29.81 24.28
N GLN A 192 23.86 -30.96 24.00
CA GLN A 192 24.72 -31.10 22.82
C GLN A 192 23.90 -31.09 21.54
N ASP A 193 22.81 -31.85 21.49
CA ASP A 193 21.91 -31.88 20.33
C ASP A 193 21.26 -30.50 20.09
N ALA A 194 20.83 -29.82 21.15
CA ALA A 194 20.28 -28.48 21.08
C ALA A 194 21.31 -27.46 20.54
N ARG A 195 22.59 -27.59 20.87
CA ARG A 195 23.66 -26.73 20.32
C ARG A 195 23.88 -26.97 18.84
N ILE A 196 23.79 -28.23 18.38
CA ILE A 196 23.91 -28.58 16.96
C ILE A 196 22.75 -27.96 16.20
N ILE A 197 21.51 -28.22 16.63
CA ILE A 197 20.29 -27.68 16.01
C ILE A 197 20.31 -26.15 15.99
N LYS A 198 20.69 -25.50 17.11
CA LYS A 198 20.83 -24.04 17.17
C LYS A 198 21.87 -23.53 16.19
N SER A 199 23.01 -24.22 16.04
CA SER A 199 24.06 -23.80 15.11
C SER A 199 23.61 -23.87 13.64
N GLU A 200 22.74 -24.84 13.31
CA GLU A 200 22.13 -24.95 11.99
C GLU A 200 21.07 -23.87 11.77
N TYR A 201 20.20 -23.63 12.76
CA TYR A 201 19.22 -22.55 12.74
C TYR A 201 19.89 -21.18 12.55
N ASP A 202 20.89 -20.86 13.38
CA ASP A 202 21.64 -19.61 13.32
C ASP A 202 22.28 -19.42 11.93
N ARG A 203 22.72 -20.51 11.28
CA ARG A 203 23.30 -20.46 9.93
C ARG A 203 22.24 -20.12 8.88
N ASP A 204 21.08 -20.75 8.94
CA ASP A 204 19.98 -20.53 8.00
C ASP A 204 19.39 -19.12 8.15
N ILE A 205 19.18 -18.65 9.38
CA ILE A 205 18.74 -17.27 9.66
C ILE A 205 19.77 -16.24 9.19
N LYS A 206 21.06 -16.43 9.53
CA LYS A 206 22.13 -15.52 9.07
C LYS A 206 22.27 -15.50 7.54
N ARG A 207 21.84 -16.54 6.83
CA ARG A 207 21.80 -16.55 5.37
C ARG A 207 20.77 -15.55 4.85
N ILE A 208 19.53 -15.60 5.37
CA ILE A 208 18.46 -14.64 5.02
C ILE A 208 18.90 -13.23 5.39
N MET A 209 19.37 -13.02 6.62
CA MET A 209 19.79 -11.70 7.09
C MET A 209 20.87 -11.08 6.18
N ARG A 210 21.87 -11.86 5.77
CA ARG A 210 22.91 -11.38 4.84
C ARG A 210 22.41 -11.13 3.43
N GLN A 211 21.53 -11.99 2.92
CA GLN A 211 20.96 -11.86 1.58
C GLN A 211 20.20 -10.54 1.43
N TYR A 212 19.31 -10.23 2.37
CA TYR A 212 18.48 -9.02 2.32
C TYR A 212 19.13 -7.83 3.01
N GLY A 213 20.22 -8.03 3.77
CA GLY A 213 20.87 -6.97 4.54
C GLY A 213 20.06 -6.54 5.76
N ILE A 214 19.47 -7.50 6.47
CA ILE A 214 18.70 -7.30 7.71
C ILE A 214 19.66 -7.43 8.89
N LYS A 215 19.50 -6.56 9.89
CA LYS A 215 20.43 -6.49 11.03
C LYS A 215 20.05 -7.43 12.15
N HIS A 216 18.75 -7.59 12.43
CA HIS A 216 18.28 -8.38 13.57
C HIS A 216 17.42 -9.59 13.14
N GLU A 217 17.56 -10.69 13.89
CA GLU A 217 16.74 -11.89 13.69
C GLU A 217 15.25 -11.61 13.94
N VAL A 218 14.92 -10.74 14.91
CA VAL A 218 13.54 -10.36 15.24
C VAL A 218 12.82 -9.69 14.06
N GLU A 219 13.54 -8.96 13.21
CA GLU A 219 12.98 -8.36 11.98
C GLU A 219 12.58 -9.43 10.95
N VAL A 220 13.35 -10.52 10.88
CA VAL A 220 13.05 -11.69 10.02
C VAL A 220 11.86 -12.47 10.57
N LEU A 221 11.86 -12.71 11.88
CA LEU A 221 10.83 -13.43 12.64
C LEU A 221 9.45 -12.74 12.54
N SER A 222 9.43 -11.43 12.78
CA SER A 222 8.21 -10.63 12.79
C SER A 222 7.72 -10.23 11.40
N GLY A 223 8.60 -10.31 10.38
CA GLY A 223 8.38 -9.73 9.05
C GLY A 223 8.38 -8.20 9.03
N TYR A 224 8.59 -7.55 10.18
CA TYR A 224 8.65 -6.10 10.29
C TYR A 224 10.09 -5.61 10.18
N ILE A 225 10.51 -5.35 8.95
CA ILE A 225 11.88 -4.91 8.65
C ILE A 225 11.93 -3.39 8.72
N LEU A 226 12.82 -2.89 9.59
CA LEU A 226 13.03 -1.46 9.82
C LEU A 226 13.87 -0.85 8.71
N LYS A 227 14.96 -1.53 8.34
CA LYS A 227 15.90 -1.03 7.32
C LYS A 227 16.67 -2.14 6.64
N PHE A 228 16.64 -2.13 5.30
CA PHE A 228 17.55 -2.93 4.51
C PHE A 228 18.90 -2.20 4.36
N THR A 229 19.97 -2.82 4.82
CA THR A 229 21.34 -2.31 4.64
C THR A 229 21.89 -2.58 3.23
N SER A 230 21.32 -3.57 2.53
CA SER A 230 21.65 -3.86 1.14
C SER A 230 21.14 -2.74 0.23
N LYS A 231 22.05 -2.12 -0.54
CA LYS A 231 21.72 -1.04 -1.49
C LYS A 231 20.74 -1.45 -2.59
N GLN A 232 20.64 -2.76 -2.88
CA GLN A 232 19.67 -3.32 -3.82
C GLN A 232 18.25 -3.12 -3.31
N TYR A 233 17.99 -3.53 -2.06
CA TYR A 233 16.67 -3.52 -1.45
C TYR A 233 16.32 -2.18 -0.78
N ALA A 234 17.31 -1.34 -0.48
CA ALA A 234 17.09 -0.02 0.13
C ALA A 234 16.34 0.98 -0.77
N LYS A 235 16.22 0.72 -2.08
CA LYS A 235 15.49 1.56 -3.05
C LYS A 235 14.28 0.85 -3.66
N GLU A 236 13.94 -0.35 -3.19
CA GLU A 236 12.89 -1.17 -3.77
C GLU A 236 11.52 -0.55 -3.44
N THR A 237 10.72 -0.21 -4.46
CA THR A 237 9.35 0.32 -4.29
C THR A 237 8.33 -0.75 -3.90
N LYS A 238 8.73 -2.04 -3.92
CA LYS A 238 7.89 -3.21 -3.60
C LYS A 238 8.23 -3.83 -2.24
N ILE A 239 8.34 -2.99 -1.21
CA ILE A 239 8.66 -3.43 0.17
C ILE A 239 7.70 -4.52 0.65
N PHE A 240 6.43 -4.47 0.24
CA PHE A 240 5.42 -5.47 0.59
C PHE A 240 5.74 -6.88 0.05
N ASP A 241 6.08 -6.99 -1.24
CA ASP A 241 6.43 -8.27 -1.87
C ASP A 241 7.68 -8.88 -1.24
N LEU A 242 8.67 -8.03 -0.97
CA LEU A 242 9.92 -8.43 -0.31
C LEU A 242 9.68 -8.95 1.11
N ARG A 243 8.81 -8.29 1.87
CA ARG A 243 8.40 -8.76 3.21
C ARG A 243 7.70 -10.12 3.15
N ASN A 244 6.84 -10.34 2.16
CA ASN A 244 6.17 -11.63 1.97
C ASN A 244 7.16 -12.74 1.63
N GLU A 245 8.14 -12.48 0.77
CA GLU A 245 9.21 -13.42 0.41
C GLU A 245 10.06 -13.80 1.63
N ILE A 246 10.46 -12.82 2.44
CA ILE A 246 11.26 -13.05 3.65
C ILE A 246 10.46 -13.83 4.69
N THR A 247 9.20 -13.47 4.90
CA THR A 247 8.29 -14.17 5.81
C THR A 247 8.08 -15.61 5.37
N HIS A 248 7.90 -15.86 4.06
CA HIS A 248 7.78 -17.21 3.52
C HIS A 248 9.06 -18.02 3.74
N THR A 249 10.22 -17.44 3.46
CA THR A 249 11.53 -18.09 3.67
C THR A 249 11.75 -18.41 5.15
N TYR A 250 11.34 -17.52 6.05
CA TYR A 250 11.37 -17.76 7.49
C TYR A 250 10.46 -18.93 7.90
N ARG A 251 9.23 -19.04 7.35
CA ARG A 251 8.33 -20.17 7.64
C ARG A 251 8.96 -21.52 7.27
N VAL A 252 9.67 -21.60 6.16
CA VAL A 252 10.39 -22.83 5.76
C VAL A 252 11.49 -23.19 6.77
N ILE A 253 12.19 -22.19 7.33
CA ILE A 253 13.15 -22.42 8.41
C ILE A 253 12.41 -22.88 9.67
N GLN A 254 11.30 -22.24 10.02
CA GLN A 254 10.52 -22.58 11.20
C GLN A 254 10.05 -24.04 11.16
N GLU A 255 9.48 -24.50 10.04
CA GLU A 255 9.04 -25.89 9.84
C GLU A 255 10.18 -26.91 9.92
N LYS A 256 11.42 -26.50 9.69
CA LYS A 256 12.59 -27.38 9.76
C LYS A 256 13.05 -27.65 11.20
N TYR A 257 12.78 -26.71 12.12
CA TYR A 257 13.36 -26.72 13.47
C TYR A 257 12.31 -26.75 14.60
N VAL A 258 11.01 -26.73 14.27
CA VAL A 258 9.86 -26.82 15.19
C VAL A 258 9.05 -28.06 14.84
#